data_AF-A0A1Y3XB30-F1
#
_entry.id   AF-A0A1Y3XB30-F1
#
_cell.length_a   1.000
_cell.length_b   1.000
_cell.length_c   1.000
_cell.angle_alpha   90.00
_cell.angle_beta   90.00
_cell.angle_gamma   90.00
#
_symmetry.space_group_name_H-M   'P 1'
#
loop_
_entity.id
_entity.type
_entity.pdbx_description
1 polymer ?
#
loop_
_entity_poly.entity_id
_entity_poly.type
_entity_poly.pdbx_seq_one_letter_code
_entity_poly.pdbx_strand_id
1 'polypeptide(L)'
;MTLFMNEKDMNEMLASICPEGETYQGKAWGTLMSGTAEMLALGALSNVYCYVGVTEKTLVIAVLETFDISHIYGKICIPFDQFDELKVQKGLLPSQRIIKAKSGKTKIKLSLVNNSITAKIKDQKQGMLAICEALERLKH
;
A
#
# COMPACT_ATOMS: atom_id res chain seq x y z
N MET A 1 -12.96 20.74 0.98
CA MET A 1 -13.23 19.64 0.03
C MET A 1 -12.89 18.36 0.75
N THR A 2 -13.85 17.48 1.00
CA THR A 2 -13.59 16.25 1.76
C THR A 2 -12.90 15.24 0.84
N LEU A 3 -11.60 15.05 1.03
CA LEU A 3 -10.76 14.14 0.23
C LEU A 3 -11.10 12.71 0.65
N PHE A 4 -11.90 12.02 -0.18
CA PHE A 4 -12.21 10.61 0.03
C PHE A 4 -11.41 9.76 -0.95
N MET A 5 -10.70 8.77 -0.42
CA MET A 5 -10.11 7.71 -1.24
C MET A 5 -11.22 7.03 -2.04
N ASN A 6 -11.00 6.78 -3.33
CA ASN A 6 -12.03 6.22 -4.19
C ASN A 6 -11.49 5.17 -5.14
N GLU A 7 -12.39 4.31 -5.61
CA GLU A 7 -12.06 3.15 -6.42
C GLU A 7 -11.56 3.51 -7.82
N LYS A 8 -12.05 4.62 -8.40
CA LYS A 8 -11.63 5.07 -9.73
C LYS A 8 -10.15 5.47 -9.69
N ASP A 9 -9.78 6.39 -8.80
CA ASP A 9 -8.41 6.87 -8.65
C ASP A 9 -7.47 5.71 -8.27
N MET A 10 -7.89 4.83 -7.35
CA MET A 10 -7.13 3.63 -7.02
C MET A 10 -6.80 2.79 -8.25
N ASN A 11 -7.80 2.54 -9.10
CA ASN A 11 -7.61 1.71 -10.29
C ASN A 11 -6.75 2.40 -11.35
N GLU A 12 -6.98 3.69 -11.62
CA GLU A 12 -6.23 4.46 -12.62
C GLU A 12 -4.77 4.64 -12.19
N MET A 13 -4.53 4.98 -10.92
CA MET A 13 -3.18 5.19 -10.39
C MET A 13 -2.40 3.90 -10.28
N LEU A 14 -3.01 2.80 -9.79
CA LEU A 14 -2.30 1.53 -9.75
C LEU A 14 -2.06 1.01 -11.18
N ALA A 15 -3.00 1.17 -12.11
CA ALA A 15 -2.77 0.79 -13.50
C ALA A 15 -1.57 1.53 -14.13
N SER A 16 -1.40 2.83 -13.84
CA SER A 16 -0.28 3.62 -14.39
C SER A 16 1.10 3.23 -13.86
N ILE A 17 1.16 2.49 -12.75
CA ILE A 17 2.42 2.00 -12.14
C ILE A 17 2.51 0.48 -12.07
N CYS A 18 1.61 -0.24 -12.76
CA CYS A 18 1.63 -1.69 -12.81
C CYS A 18 2.91 -2.17 -13.52
N PRO A 19 3.67 -3.11 -12.94
CA PRO A 19 4.80 -3.72 -13.63
C PRO A 19 4.36 -4.38 -14.95
N GLU A 20 5.21 -4.29 -15.97
CA GLU A 20 4.92 -4.84 -17.30
C GLU A 20 4.69 -6.35 -17.24
N GLY A 21 3.61 -6.83 -17.88
CA GLY A 21 3.26 -8.24 -17.92
C GLY A 21 2.64 -8.79 -16.63
N GLU A 22 2.41 -7.95 -15.61
CA GLU A 22 1.77 -8.35 -14.36
C GLU A 22 0.32 -7.87 -14.27
N THR A 23 -0.49 -8.58 -13.48
CA THR A 23 -1.89 -8.20 -13.18
C THR A 23 -2.11 -8.19 -11.68
N TYR A 24 -2.87 -7.21 -11.20
CA TYR A 24 -3.21 -7.11 -9.79
C TYR A 24 -4.17 -8.22 -9.35
N GLN A 25 -3.77 -8.95 -8.32
CA GLN A 25 -4.60 -9.94 -7.61
C GLN A 25 -5.41 -9.28 -6.48
N GLY A 26 -4.93 -8.16 -5.95
CA GLY A 26 -5.59 -7.41 -4.90
C GLY A 26 -5.19 -5.95 -4.92
N LYS A 27 -6.15 -5.06 -4.63
CA LYS A 27 -5.93 -3.62 -4.53
C LYS A 27 -6.64 -3.08 -3.30
N ALA A 28 -5.98 -2.23 -2.54
CA ALA A 28 -6.55 -1.60 -1.35
C ALA A 28 -5.97 -0.19 -1.18
N TRP A 29 -6.65 0.65 -0.42
CA TRP A 29 -6.01 1.84 0.12
C TRP A 29 -5.35 1.56 1.47
N GLY A 30 -4.39 2.40 1.83
CA GLY A 30 -3.76 2.34 3.13
C GLY A 30 -3.06 3.63 3.49
N THR A 31 -2.28 3.55 4.55
CA THR A 31 -1.47 4.65 5.04
C THR A 31 -0.04 4.17 5.20
N LEU A 32 0.89 4.86 4.55
CA LEU A 32 2.30 4.64 4.75
C LEU A 32 2.73 5.44 5.99
N MET A 33 3.24 4.73 6.99
CA MET A 33 3.54 5.32 8.28
C MET A 33 4.86 6.11 8.21
N SER A 34 4.83 7.33 8.74
CA SER A 34 5.99 8.19 8.92
C SER A 34 7.09 7.53 9.75
N GLY A 35 8.33 8.02 9.57
CA GLY A 35 9.50 7.53 10.28
C GLY A 35 10.28 6.42 9.57
N THR A 36 9.93 6.09 8.32
CA THR A 36 10.80 5.30 7.45
C THR A 36 11.73 6.19 6.64
N ALA A 37 12.88 5.65 6.23
CA ALA A 37 13.86 6.38 5.41
C ALA A 37 13.22 6.85 4.08
N GLU A 38 12.32 6.03 3.51
CA GLU A 38 11.58 6.35 2.29
C GLU A 38 10.64 7.52 2.50
N MET A 39 9.92 7.59 3.62
CA MET A 39 9.04 8.72 3.92
C MET A 39 9.82 10.01 4.12
N LEU A 40 10.99 9.93 4.76
CA LEU A 40 11.88 11.08 4.90
C LEU A 40 12.46 11.53 3.54
N ALA A 41 12.86 10.60 2.67
CA ALA A 41 13.33 10.89 1.32
C ALA A 41 12.21 11.51 0.45
N LEU A 42 10.96 11.14 0.73
CA LEU A 42 9.75 11.68 0.14
C LEU A 42 9.26 12.96 0.84
N GLY A 43 10.04 13.58 1.73
CA GLY A 43 9.70 14.83 2.41
C GLY A 43 8.48 14.75 3.34
N ALA A 44 7.97 13.55 3.61
CA ALA A 44 6.78 13.33 4.41
C ALA A 44 7.12 13.35 5.91
N LEU A 45 6.66 14.40 6.58
CA LEU A 45 6.79 14.56 8.04
C LEU A 45 5.70 13.82 8.83
N SER A 46 4.68 13.32 8.12
CA SER A 46 3.52 12.64 8.69
C SER A 46 3.15 11.41 7.85
N ASN A 47 2.19 10.65 8.35
CA ASN A 47 1.66 9.51 7.62
C ASN A 47 0.97 9.98 6.33
N VAL A 48 1.21 9.28 5.22
CA VAL A 48 0.66 9.64 3.91
C VAL A 48 -0.30 8.57 3.41
N TYR A 49 -1.32 8.99 2.67
CA TYR A 49 -2.23 8.06 2.01
C TYR A 49 -1.52 7.36 0.85
N CYS A 50 -1.92 6.11 0.61
CA CYS A 50 -1.42 5.36 -0.51
C CYS A 50 -2.47 4.40 -1.06
N TYR A 51 -2.35 4.06 -2.33
CA TYR A 51 -2.96 2.87 -2.91
C TYR A 51 -1.93 1.77 -2.97
N VAL A 52 -2.37 0.55 -2.69
CA VAL A 52 -1.53 -0.63 -2.57
C VAL A 52 -2.12 -1.69 -3.49
N GLY A 53 -1.29 -2.19 -4.39
CA GLY A 53 -1.59 -3.32 -5.25
C GLY A 53 -0.64 -4.47 -4.94
N VAL A 54 -1.14 -5.68 -5.10
CA VAL A 54 -0.30 -6.89 -5.13
C VAL A 54 -0.54 -7.62 -6.45
N THR A 55 0.54 -8.04 -7.07
CA THR A 55 0.52 -8.88 -8.28
C THR A 55 1.01 -10.30 -7.92
N GLU A 56 1.27 -11.13 -8.93
CA GLU A 56 1.89 -12.45 -8.71
C GLU A 56 3.28 -12.38 -8.10
N LYS A 57 4.03 -11.29 -8.35
CA LYS A 57 5.45 -11.21 -8.01
C LYS A 57 5.86 -9.91 -7.33
N THR A 58 4.99 -8.91 -7.25
CA THR A 58 5.38 -7.55 -6.86
C THR A 58 4.36 -6.93 -5.90
N LEU A 59 4.87 -6.31 -4.84
CA LEU A 59 4.11 -5.37 -4.02
C LEU A 59 4.27 -3.97 -4.61
N VAL A 60 3.16 -3.32 -4.94
CA VAL A 60 3.15 -1.99 -5.58
C VAL A 60 2.43 -1.00 -4.67
N ILE A 61 3.04 0.17 -4.44
CA ILE A 61 2.48 1.21 -3.59
C ILE A 61 2.57 2.54 -4.35
N ALA A 62 1.41 3.12 -4.66
CA ALA A 62 1.28 4.50 -5.10
C ALA A 62 1.15 5.39 -3.86
N VAL A 63 2.18 6.19 -3.59
CA VAL A 63 2.19 7.19 -2.51
C VAL A 63 1.52 8.45 -3.04
N LEU A 64 0.50 8.94 -2.34
CA LEU A 64 -0.31 10.08 -2.78
C LEU A 64 0.22 11.39 -2.20
N GLU A 65 -0.04 12.48 -2.90
CA GLU A 65 0.27 13.81 -2.39
C GLU A 65 -0.61 14.15 -1.19
N THR A 66 -0.04 14.84 -0.19
CA THR A 66 -0.75 15.11 1.09
C THR A 66 -1.88 16.13 0.92
N PHE A 67 -1.68 17.12 0.04
CA PHE A 67 -2.65 18.19 -0.22
C PHE A 67 -3.55 17.90 -1.42
N ASP A 68 -3.16 16.95 -2.28
CA ASP A 68 -3.92 16.51 -3.43
C ASP A 68 -3.78 14.98 -3.63
N ILE A 69 -4.75 14.23 -3.12
CA ILE A 69 -4.74 12.76 -3.22
C ILE A 69 -5.07 12.25 -4.64
N SER A 70 -5.35 13.15 -5.60
CA SER A 70 -5.55 12.80 -7.01
C SER A 70 -4.23 12.72 -7.80
N HIS A 71 -3.08 12.93 -7.14
CA HIS A 71 -1.76 12.79 -7.75
C HIS A 71 -0.87 11.79 -7.00
N ILE A 72 -0.11 11.01 -7.77
CA ILE A 72 0.95 10.15 -7.24
C ILE A 72 2.17 11.02 -6.98
N TYR A 73 2.54 11.14 -5.71
CA TYR A 73 3.77 11.79 -5.28
C TYR A 73 5.00 10.90 -5.45
N GLY A 74 4.84 9.58 -5.23
CA GLY A 74 5.92 8.61 -5.36
C GLY A 74 5.40 7.20 -5.57
N LYS A 75 6.26 6.31 -6.04
CA LYS A 75 5.93 4.89 -6.18
C LYS A 75 6.98 4.01 -5.52
N ILE A 76 6.52 2.93 -4.91
CA ILE A 76 7.37 1.89 -4.34
C ILE A 76 6.92 0.56 -4.95
N CYS A 77 7.80 -0.07 -5.71
CA CYS A 77 7.57 -1.41 -6.27
C CYS A 77 8.63 -2.34 -5.70
N ILE A 78 8.23 -3.35 -4.95
CA ILE A 78 9.13 -4.33 -4.34
C ILE A 78 8.78 -5.71 -4.89
N PRO A 79 9.60 -6.25 -5.80
CA PRO A 79 9.53 -7.65 -6.20
C PRO A 79 9.68 -8.58 -4.98
N PHE A 80 8.97 -9.70 -4.98
CA PHE A 80 8.88 -10.61 -3.84
C PHE A 80 10.24 -11.24 -3.49
N ASP A 81 11.10 -11.45 -4.48
CA ASP A 81 12.47 -11.94 -4.33
C ASP A 81 13.44 -10.91 -3.76
N GLN A 82 13.03 -9.64 -3.62
CA GLN A 82 13.84 -8.56 -3.06
C GLN A 82 13.50 -8.24 -1.60
N PHE A 83 12.60 -8.97 -0.96
CA PHE A 83 12.33 -8.80 0.48
C PHE A 83 13.43 -9.44 1.33
N ASP A 84 14.13 -8.62 2.12
CA ASP A 84 15.02 -9.11 3.19
C ASP A 84 14.23 -9.53 4.44
N GLU A 85 13.18 -8.77 4.75
CA GLU A 85 12.30 -9.02 5.89
C GLU A 85 10.87 -8.68 5.50
N LEU A 86 9.92 -9.55 5.85
CA LEU A 86 8.50 -9.31 5.62
C LEU A 86 7.66 -9.81 6.79
N LYS A 87 6.89 -8.90 7.39
CA LYS A 87 6.02 -9.18 8.54
C LYS A 87 4.65 -8.53 8.34
N VAL A 88 3.67 -9.35 8.04
CA VAL A 88 2.24 -9.03 8.20
C VAL A 88 1.83 -9.29 9.65
N GLN A 89 1.19 -8.30 10.30
CA GLN A 89 0.77 -8.31 11.71
C GLN A 89 -0.64 -7.71 11.85
N LYS A 90 -1.36 -8.06 12.92
CA LYS A 90 -2.60 -7.37 13.30
C LYS A 90 -2.28 -5.99 13.89
N GLY A 91 -3.09 -4.99 13.57
CA GLY A 91 -2.99 -3.65 14.17
C GLY A 91 -3.71 -3.54 15.51
N LEU A 92 -3.83 -2.31 16.02
CA LEU A 92 -4.58 -2.00 17.24
C LEU A 92 -6.10 -2.17 17.03
N LEU A 93 -6.57 -1.81 15.84
CA LEU A 93 -7.97 -2.03 15.46
C LEU A 93 -8.17 -3.44 14.91
N PRO A 94 -9.31 -4.11 15.17
CA PRO A 94 -9.57 -5.47 14.69
C PRO A 94 -9.45 -5.63 13.16
N SER A 95 -9.86 -4.60 12.42
CA SER A 95 -9.83 -4.55 10.96
C SER A 95 -8.51 -4.03 10.37
N GLN A 96 -7.53 -3.71 11.22
CA GLN A 96 -6.25 -3.17 10.79
C GLN A 96 -5.22 -4.29 10.57
N ARG A 97 -4.43 -4.14 9.51
CA ARG A 97 -3.26 -4.97 9.21
C ARG A 97 -2.06 -4.06 9.04
N ILE A 98 -0.95 -4.42 9.68
CA ILE A 98 0.33 -3.73 9.59
C ILE A 98 1.28 -4.61 8.80
N ILE A 99 1.80 -4.08 7.70
CA ILE A 99 2.80 -4.73 6.87
C ILE A 99 4.11 -3.99 7.09
N LYS A 100 5.09 -4.68 7.65
CA LYS A 100 6.47 -4.21 7.75
C LYS A 100 7.29 -4.97 6.74
N ALA A 101 7.95 -4.28 5.85
CA ALA A 101 8.85 -4.92 4.90
C ALA A 101 10.18 -4.17 4.80
N LYS A 102 11.23 -4.90 4.47
CA LYS A 102 12.56 -4.37 4.22
C LYS A 102 13.08 -4.95 2.91
N SER A 103 13.68 -4.10 2.08
CA SER A 103 14.35 -4.47 0.84
C SER A 103 15.60 -3.60 0.67
N GLY A 104 16.77 -4.18 0.92
CA GLY A 104 18.03 -3.46 1.04
C GLY A 104 18.00 -2.38 2.13
N LYS A 105 18.15 -1.12 1.72
CA LYS A 105 18.07 0.05 2.60
C LYS A 105 16.62 0.50 2.85
N THR A 106 15.70 0.03 2.02
CA THR A 106 14.30 0.43 2.02
C THR A 106 13.56 -0.25 3.14
N LYS A 107 12.89 0.52 4.01
CA LYS A 107 12.03 -0.01 5.07
C LYS A 107 10.65 0.59 4.91
N ILE A 108 9.64 -0.24 4.72
CA ILE A 108 8.25 0.22 4.66
C ILE A 108 7.47 -0.27 5.87
N LYS A 109 6.59 0.60 6.36
CA LYS A 109 5.59 0.26 7.37
C LYS A 109 4.24 0.77 6.90
N LEU A 110 3.43 -0.13 6.37
CA LEU A 110 2.13 0.13 5.80
C LEU A 110 1.02 -0.28 6.78
N SER A 111 0.01 0.56 6.94
CA SER A 111 -1.23 0.24 7.64
C SER A 111 -2.38 0.15 6.66
N LEU A 112 -3.02 -1.01 6.59
CA LEU A 112 -4.27 -1.22 5.87
C LEU A 112 -5.42 -1.27 6.88
N VAL A 113 -6.48 -0.50 6.67
CA VAL A 113 -7.67 -0.50 7.53
C VAL A 113 -8.89 -0.71 6.65
N ASN A 114 -9.77 -1.63 7.07
CA ASN A 114 -11.09 -1.74 6.49
C ASN A 114 -12.05 -0.85 7.31
N ASN A 115 -12.15 0.42 6.93
CA ASN A 115 -13.19 1.33 7.40
C ASN A 115 -13.91 1.95 6.18
N SER A 116 -15.20 2.24 6.35
CA SER A 116 -16.05 2.87 5.32
C SER A 116 -16.17 4.39 5.50
N ILE A 117 -15.57 4.94 6.56
CA ILE A 117 -15.77 6.34 6.98
C ILE A 117 -14.89 7.29 6.16
N THR A 118 -13.68 6.87 5.75
CA THR A 118 -12.70 7.72 5.06
C THR A 118 -12.47 7.34 3.59
N ALA A 119 -13.11 6.26 3.11
CA ALA A 119 -12.91 5.74 1.76
C ALA A 119 -14.21 5.17 1.16
N LYS A 120 -14.46 5.48 -0.12
CA LYS A 120 -15.53 4.91 -0.94
C LYS A 120 -14.97 3.78 -1.83
N ILE A 121 -14.31 2.81 -1.21
CA ILE A 121 -13.75 1.64 -1.91
C ILE A 121 -14.57 0.42 -1.50
N LYS A 122 -15.31 -0.15 -2.46
CA LYS A 122 -16.27 -1.24 -2.21
C LYS A 122 -15.59 -2.52 -1.71
N ASP A 123 -14.51 -2.92 -2.39
CA ASP A 123 -13.83 -4.19 -2.14
C ASP A 123 -12.54 -4.06 -1.31
N GLN A 124 -12.49 -3.04 -0.45
CA GLN A 124 -11.33 -2.77 0.40
C GLN A 124 -10.93 -3.99 1.23
N LYS A 125 -11.92 -4.69 1.83
CA LYS A 125 -11.67 -5.88 2.65
C LYS A 125 -11.05 -7.01 1.84
N GLN A 126 -11.57 -7.29 0.65
CA GLN A 126 -11.12 -8.35 -0.24
C GLN A 126 -9.72 -8.05 -0.76
N GLY A 127 -9.48 -6.80 -1.18
CA GLY A 127 -8.15 -6.36 -1.60
C GLY A 127 -7.11 -6.48 -0.48
N MET A 128 -7.46 -6.09 0.75
CA MET A 128 -6.60 -6.28 1.92
C MET A 128 -6.28 -7.76 2.19
N LEU A 129 -7.27 -8.65 2.07
CA LEU A 129 -7.07 -10.09 2.24
C LEU A 129 -6.11 -10.64 1.18
N ALA A 130 -6.33 -10.31 -0.10
CA ALA A 130 -5.43 -10.74 -1.18
C ALA A 130 -4.00 -10.26 -0.96
N ILE A 131 -3.80 -9.00 -0.56
CA ILE A 131 -2.48 -8.45 -0.22
C ILE A 131 -1.84 -9.21 0.95
N CYS A 132 -2.59 -9.44 2.03
CA CYS A 132 -2.05 -10.13 3.20
C CYS A 132 -1.71 -11.59 2.91
N GLU A 133 -2.58 -12.32 2.22
CA GLU A 133 -2.36 -13.72 1.84
C GLU A 133 -1.15 -13.87 0.92
N ALA A 134 -1.02 -13.02 -0.09
CA ALA A 134 0.13 -13.03 -0.99
C ALA A 134 1.44 -12.82 -0.22
N LEU A 135 1.48 -11.82 0.67
CA LEU A 135 2.68 -11.52 1.48
C LEU A 135 2.95 -12.56 2.58
N GLU A 136 1.93 -13.21 3.13
CA GLU A 136 2.11 -14.27 4.12
C GLU A 136 2.65 -15.55 3.50
N ARG A 137 2.31 -15.86 2.25
CA ARG A 137 2.86 -17.01 1.51
C ARG A 137 4.36 -16.91 1.28
N LEU A 138 4.92 -15.71 1.26
CA LEU A 138 6.36 -15.46 1.10
C LEU A 138 7.18 -15.73 2.36
N LYS A 139 6.54 -15.97 3.51
CA LYS A 139 7.24 -16.24 4.78
C LYS A 139 7.73 -17.70 4.92
N HIS A 140 7.67 -18.49 3.85
CA HIS A 140 8.00 -19.91 3.82
C HIS A 140 9.30 -20.18 3.07
#